data_AF-A0A7X7WKI8-F1
#
_entry.id   AF-A0A7X7WKI8-F1
#
_cell.length_a   1.000
_cell.length_b   1.000
_cell.length_c   1.000
_cell.angle_alpha   90.00
_cell.angle_beta   90.00
_cell.angle_gamma   90.00
#
_symmetry.space_group_name_H-M   'P 1'
#
loop_
_entity.id
_entity.type
_entity.pdbx_description
1 polymer ?
#
loop_
_entity_poly.entity_id
_entity_poly.type
_entity_poly.pdbx_seq_one_letter_code
_entity_poly.pdbx_strand_id
1 'polypeptide(L)'
;SFLKGAAGDSSAYYMADAFKFRYMGLADSALIAAEKAGKFGGSEMAEYILIKLGDFCEQAGNWQKAADSFELYLAKYPDGLYRDQALYSAGVLYYEKLKQPARANTAFNKLLSDFPLSPLVEKARAYLNKIKSS
;
A
#
# COMPACT_ATOMS: atom_id res chain seq x y z
N SER A 1 -20.41 -27.56 -7.43
CA SER A 1 -19.76 -26.48 -6.67
C SER A 1 -19.81 -25.17 -7.46
N PHE A 2 -20.95 -24.48 -7.45
CA PHE A 2 -21.23 -23.33 -8.32
C PHE A 2 -20.72 -21.96 -7.80
N LEU A 3 -20.10 -21.91 -6.62
CA LEU A 3 -19.69 -20.64 -6.01
C LEU A 3 -18.31 -20.11 -6.43
N LYS A 4 -17.51 -20.89 -7.16
CA LYS A 4 -16.18 -20.46 -7.62
C LYS A 4 -16.22 -19.61 -8.90
N GLY A 5 -17.28 -19.69 -9.70
CA GLY A 5 -17.42 -18.93 -10.94
C GLY A 5 -17.81 -17.46 -10.73
N ALA A 6 -18.79 -17.19 -9.85
CA ALA A 6 -19.30 -15.83 -9.62
C ALA A 6 -18.32 -14.90 -8.88
N ALA A 7 -17.42 -15.44 -8.06
CA ALA A 7 -16.40 -14.66 -7.35
C ALA A 7 -15.32 -14.11 -8.29
N GLY A 8 -14.93 -14.90 -9.32
CA GLY A 8 -13.96 -14.46 -10.33
C GLY A 8 -14.47 -13.27 -11.14
N ASP A 9 -15.72 -13.33 -11.60
CA ASP A 9 -16.36 -12.23 -12.34
C ASP A 9 -16.50 -10.97 -11.50
N SER A 10 -16.88 -11.13 -10.23
CA SER A 10 -17.04 -10.01 -9.29
C SER A 10 -15.70 -9.33 -8.98
N SER A 11 -14.62 -10.11 -8.83
CA SER A 11 -13.30 -9.53 -8.58
C SER A 11 -12.78 -8.75 -9.78
N ALA A 12 -12.83 -9.35 -10.98
CA ALA A 12 -12.40 -8.68 -12.20
C ALA A 12 -13.18 -7.38 -12.45
N TYR A 13 -14.49 -7.38 -12.14
CA TYR A 13 -15.33 -6.19 -12.19
C TYR A 13 -14.84 -5.09 -11.24
N TYR A 14 -14.63 -5.41 -9.96
CA TYR A 14 -14.13 -4.42 -9.00
C TYR A 14 -12.69 -3.99 -9.27
N MET A 15 -11.87 -4.84 -9.88
CA MET A 15 -10.55 -4.45 -10.37
C MET A 15 -10.64 -3.44 -11.50
N ALA A 16 -11.49 -3.70 -12.51
CA ALA A 16 -11.72 -2.76 -13.61
C ALA A 16 -12.21 -1.40 -13.09
N ASP A 17 -13.10 -1.39 -12.10
CA ASP A 17 -13.53 -0.16 -11.44
C ASP A 17 -12.38 0.54 -10.71
N ALA A 18 -11.53 -0.20 -9.98
CA ALA A 18 -10.37 0.38 -9.30
C ALA A 18 -9.41 1.06 -10.28
N PHE A 19 -9.13 0.42 -11.42
CA PHE A 19 -8.32 1.02 -12.49
C PHE A 19 -8.99 2.24 -13.11
N LYS A 20 -10.28 2.13 -13.45
CA LYS A 20 -11.05 3.24 -14.03
C LYS A 20 -11.05 4.46 -13.10
N PHE A 21 -11.35 4.27 -11.82
CA PHE A 21 -11.35 5.35 -10.85
C PHE A 21 -9.96 5.95 -10.65
N ARG A 22 -8.90 5.13 -10.67
CA ARG A 22 -7.52 5.62 -10.66
C ARG A 22 -7.22 6.50 -11.88
N TYR A 23 -7.59 6.08 -13.09
CA TYR A 23 -7.42 6.89 -14.30
C TYR A 23 -8.21 8.20 -14.25
N MET A 24 -9.36 8.21 -13.56
CA MET A 24 -10.20 9.40 -13.38
C MET A 24 -9.74 10.30 -12.21
N GLY A 25 -8.70 9.93 -11.46
CA GLY A 25 -8.27 10.68 -10.28
C GLY A 25 -9.16 10.51 -9.05
N LEU A 26 -10.11 9.58 -9.08
CA LEU A 26 -11.08 9.32 -8.01
C LEU A 26 -10.50 8.31 -7.00
N ALA A 27 -9.53 8.77 -6.22
CA ALA A 27 -8.78 7.94 -5.27
C ALA A 27 -9.66 7.16 -4.27
N ASP A 28 -10.71 7.77 -3.71
CA ASP A 28 -11.59 7.10 -2.73
C ASP A 28 -12.37 5.95 -3.37
N SER A 29 -12.94 6.21 -4.55
CA SER A 29 -13.66 5.19 -5.31
C SER A 29 -12.73 4.07 -5.74
N ALA A 30 -11.48 4.39 -6.12
CA ALA A 30 -10.47 3.41 -6.46
C ALA A 30 -10.11 2.52 -5.25
N LEU A 31 -10.00 3.09 -4.05
CA LEU A 31 -9.73 2.34 -2.81
C LEU A 31 -10.87 1.38 -2.48
N ILE A 32 -12.11 1.87 -2.50
CA ILE A 32 -13.29 1.06 -2.22
C ILE A 32 -13.41 -0.10 -3.22
N ALA A 33 -13.12 0.16 -4.51
CA ALA A 33 -13.14 -0.86 -5.54
C ALA A 33 -12.01 -1.89 -5.34
N ALA A 34 -10.79 -1.45 -5.01
CA ALA A 34 -9.68 -2.35 -4.69
C ALA A 34 -9.95 -3.22 -3.46
N GLU A 35 -10.57 -2.65 -2.42
CA GLU A 35 -10.98 -3.40 -1.24
C GLU A 35 -11.97 -4.52 -1.56
N LYS A 36 -12.97 -4.21 -2.41
CA LYS A 36 -13.95 -5.19 -2.90
C LYS A 36 -13.29 -6.23 -3.78
N ALA A 37 -12.40 -5.84 -4.69
CA ALA A 37 -11.65 -6.76 -5.53
C ALA A 37 -10.88 -7.79 -4.71
N GLY A 38 -10.19 -7.36 -3.65
CA GLY A 38 -9.48 -8.25 -2.74
C GLY A 38 -10.36 -9.15 -1.88
N LYS A 39 -11.67 -8.85 -1.72
CA LYS A 39 -12.62 -9.76 -1.06
C LYS A 39 -13.04 -10.93 -1.95
N PHE A 40 -12.95 -10.78 -3.27
CA PHE A 40 -13.46 -11.77 -4.24
C PHE A 40 -12.38 -12.37 -5.15
N GLY A 41 -11.16 -11.82 -5.18
CA GLY A 41 -10.10 -12.11 -6.16
C GLY A 41 -8.90 -12.89 -5.65
N GLY A 42 -8.12 -13.41 -6.60
CA GLY A 42 -6.77 -13.95 -6.32
C GLY A 42 -5.85 -12.87 -5.74
N SER A 43 -5.04 -13.25 -4.75
CA SER A 43 -4.29 -12.32 -3.88
C SER A 43 -3.33 -11.42 -4.64
N GLU A 44 -2.55 -11.96 -5.59
CA GLU A 44 -1.44 -11.24 -6.24
C GLU A 44 -1.87 -9.98 -7.00
N MET A 45 -3.01 -10.02 -7.70
CA MET A 45 -3.47 -8.86 -8.47
C MET A 45 -4.08 -7.79 -7.56
N ALA A 46 -4.78 -8.21 -6.51
CA ALA A 46 -5.34 -7.30 -5.52
C ALA A 46 -4.24 -6.64 -4.66
N GLU A 47 -3.15 -7.36 -4.38
CA GLU A 47 -1.90 -6.83 -3.84
C GLU A 47 -1.34 -5.69 -4.71
N TYR A 48 -1.15 -5.96 -6.01
CA TYR A 48 -0.61 -4.99 -6.95
C TYR A 48 -1.47 -3.72 -7.05
N ILE A 49 -2.80 -3.86 -7.05
CA ILE A 49 -3.71 -2.70 -7.14
C ILE A 49 -3.54 -1.77 -5.93
N LEU A 50 -3.46 -2.30 -4.71
CA LEU A 50 -3.30 -1.45 -3.52
C LEU A 50 -1.97 -0.70 -3.53
N ILE A 51 -0.88 -1.35 -3.95
CA ILE A 51 0.41 -0.68 -4.12
C ILE A 51 0.29 0.45 -5.15
N LYS A 52 -0.32 0.17 -6.31
CA LYS A 52 -0.47 1.18 -7.36
C LYS A 52 -1.43 2.31 -7.03
N LEU A 53 -2.40 2.06 -6.16
CA LEU A 53 -3.25 3.10 -5.64
C LEU A 53 -2.49 3.99 -4.66
N GLY A 54 -1.67 3.41 -3.77
CA GLY A 54 -0.77 4.17 -2.90
C GLY A 54 0.17 5.08 -3.71
N ASP A 55 0.87 4.51 -4.70
CA ASP A 55 1.76 5.24 -5.61
C ASP A 55 1.02 6.39 -6.33
N PHE A 56 -0.23 6.15 -6.77
CA PHE A 56 -1.03 7.14 -7.47
C PHE A 56 -1.48 8.28 -6.55
N CYS A 57 -1.98 7.95 -5.36
CA CYS A 57 -2.36 8.93 -4.35
C CYS A 57 -1.17 9.79 -3.94
N GLU A 58 0.02 9.19 -3.81
CA GLU A 58 1.26 9.92 -3.54
C GLU A 58 1.57 10.92 -4.66
N GLN A 59 1.53 10.48 -5.94
CA GLN A 59 1.76 11.38 -7.08
C GLN A 59 0.72 12.51 -7.16
N ALA A 60 -0.52 12.23 -6.76
CA ALA A 60 -1.60 13.22 -6.72
C ALA A 60 -1.53 14.17 -5.49
N GLY A 61 -0.55 13.99 -4.60
CA GLY A 61 -0.43 14.78 -3.37
C GLY A 61 -1.44 14.42 -2.27
N ASN A 62 -2.18 13.32 -2.45
CA ASN A 62 -3.15 12.80 -1.48
C ASN A 62 -2.43 11.91 -0.45
N TRP A 63 -1.56 12.52 0.36
CA TRP A 63 -0.62 11.82 1.25
C TRP A 63 -1.30 10.85 2.22
N GLN A 64 -2.44 11.26 2.81
CA GLN A 64 -3.15 10.41 3.76
C GLN A 64 -3.72 9.16 3.06
N LYS A 65 -4.36 9.34 1.90
CA LYS A 65 -4.92 8.21 1.12
C LYS A 65 -3.84 7.27 0.60
N ALA A 66 -2.67 7.82 0.27
CA ALA A 66 -1.51 7.02 -0.11
C ALA A 66 -1.06 6.12 1.07
N ALA A 67 -0.91 6.71 2.26
CA ALA A 67 -0.57 5.97 3.46
C ALA A 67 -1.64 4.91 3.80
N ASP A 68 -2.93 5.26 3.75
CA ASP A 68 -4.04 4.33 4.01
C ASP A 68 -4.02 3.12 3.05
N SER A 69 -3.69 3.35 1.78
CA SER A 69 -3.58 2.28 0.78
C SER A 69 -2.43 1.31 1.10
N PHE A 70 -1.26 1.83 1.50
CA PHE A 70 -0.13 1.00 1.92
C PHE A 70 -0.40 0.25 3.23
N GLU A 71 -1.07 0.88 4.20
CA GLU A 71 -1.46 0.22 5.45
C GLU A 71 -2.46 -0.91 5.21
N LEU A 72 -3.46 -0.68 4.36
CA LEU A 72 -4.43 -1.70 3.98
C LEU A 72 -3.74 -2.89 3.30
N TYR A 73 -2.78 -2.62 2.41
CA TYR A 73 -1.96 -3.66 1.80
C TYR A 73 -1.21 -4.49 2.87
N LEU A 74 -0.50 -3.81 3.78
CA LEU A 74 0.29 -4.45 4.82
C LEU A 74 -0.55 -5.27 5.80
N ALA A 75 -1.81 -4.86 6.04
CA ALA A 75 -2.76 -5.55 6.89
C ALA A 75 -3.37 -6.78 6.19
N LYS A 76 -3.72 -6.67 4.91
CA LYS A 76 -4.37 -7.76 4.17
C LYS A 76 -3.40 -8.84 3.68
N TYR A 77 -2.16 -8.47 3.38
CA TYR A 77 -1.20 -9.36 2.75
C TYR A 77 0.05 -9.50 3.63
N PRO A 78 -0.04 -10.27 4.74
CA PRO A 78 1.07 -10.48 5.67
C PRO A 78 2.30 -11.13 5.04
N ASP A 79 2.12 -11.90 3.96
CA ASP A 79 3.18 -12.57 3.20
C ASP A 79 3.32 -12.03 1.77
N GLY A 80 2.77 -10.83 1.53
CA GLY A 80 2.73 -10.22 0.21
C GLY A 80 4.10 -9.83 -0.36
N LEU A 81 4.20 -9.76 -1.68
CA LEU A 81 5.46 -9.55 -2.40
C LEU A 81 6.03 -8.12 -2.32
N TYR A 82 5.20 -7.14 -1.96
CA TYR A 82 5.53 -5.70 -1.97
C TYR A 82 5.62 -5.09 -0.57
N ARG A 83 5.75 -5.91 0.47
CA ARG A 83 5.71 -5.45 1.87
C ARG A 83 6.86 -4.53 2.24
N ASP A 84 8.08 -4.82 1.78
CA ASP A 84 9.22 -3.95 2.01
C ASP A 84 9.03 -2.59 1.33
N GLN A 85 8.54 -2.56 0.09
CA GLN A 85 8.18 -1.34 -0.62
C GLN A 85 7.08 -0.58 0.13
N ALA A 86 6.00 -1.23 0.54
CA ALA A 86 4.89 -0.57 1.23
C ALA A 86 5.31 0.01 2.58
N LEU A 87 6.12 -0.70 3.37
CA LEU A 87 6.68 -0.20 4.63
C LEU A 87 7.56 1.02 4.40
N TYR A 88 8.42 0.98 3.37
CA TYR A 88 9.28 2.10 3.03
C TYR A 88 8.46 3.32 2.60
N SER A 89 7.55 3.16 1.63
CA SER A 89 6.74 4.25 1.10
C SER A 89 5.84 4.86 2.18
N ALA A 90 5.20 4.04 3.01
CA ALA A 90 4.42 4.54 4.14
C ALA A 90 5.31 5.30 5.14
N GLY A 91 6.50 4.78 5.48
CA GLY A 91 7.45 5.44 6.35
C GLY A 91 7.89 6.82 5.84
N VAL A 92 8.19 6.93 4.54
CA VAL A 92 8.56 8.19 3.89
C VAL A 92 7.39 9.17 3.94
N LEU A 93 6.17 8.74 3.61
CA LEU A 93 4.98 9.58 3.68
C LEU A 93 4.73 10.11 5.09
N TYR A 94 4.83 9.24 6.10
CA TYR A 94 4.66 9.63 7.50
C TYR A 94 5.69 10.68 7.91
N TYR A 95 6.96 10.51 7.54
CA TYR A 95 8.01 11.43 7.94
C TYR A 95 7.92 12.77 7.19
N GLU A 96 7.90 12.71 5.86
CA GLU A 96 8.10 13.90 5.03
C GLU A 96 6.83 14.72 4.85
N LYS A 97 5.70 14.05 4.64
CA LYS A 97 4.44 14.70 4.22
C LYS A 97 3.46 14.87 5.37
N LEU A 98 3.27 13.83 6.16
CA LEU A 98 2.25 13.81 7.22
C LEU A 98 2.77 14.29 8.59
N LYS A 99 4.08 14.50 8.74
CA LYS A 99 4.72 14.98 9.98
C LYS A 99 4.42 14.10 11.19
N GLN A 100 4.43 12.78 10.97
CA GLN A 100 4.16 11.73 11.95
C GLN A 100 5.43 10.87 12.16
N PRO A 101 6.50 11.41 12.75
CA PRO A 101 7.79 10.72 12.85
C PRO A 101 7.73 9.41 13.66
N ALA A 102 6.82 9.30 14.63
CA ALA A 102 6.60 8.06 15.39
C ALA A 102 6.11 6.91 14.49
N ARG A 103 5.14 7.16 13.61
CA ARG A 103 4.66 6.15 12.65
C ARG A 103 5.72 5.81 11.61
N ALA A 104 6.46 6.82 11.14
CA ALA A 104 7.60 6.59 10.26
C ALA A 104 8.64 5.67 10.89
N ASN A 105 8.99 5.91 12.16
CA ASN A 105 9.92 5.10 12.93
C ASN A 105 9.46 3.63 13.00
N THR A 106 8.18 3.40 13.34
CA THR A 106 7.59 2.06 13.36
C THR A 106 7.69 1.37 12.00
N ALA A 107 7.32 2.04 10.91
CA ALA A 107 7.35 1.47 9.57
C ALA A 107 8.77 1.10 9.12
N PHE A 108 9.75 1.99 9.32
CA PHE A 108 11.13 1.72 8.95
C PHE A 108 11.78 0.63 9.80
N ASN A 109 11.54 0.60 11.11
CA ASN A 109 12.06 -0.49 11.96
C ASN A 109 11.45 -1.84 11.57
N LYS A 110 10.17 -1.86 11.22
CA LYS A 110 9.54 -3.08 10.72
C LYS A 110 10.14 -3.54 9.40
N LEU A 111 10.49 -2.62 8.49
CA LEU A 111 11.22 -2.97 7.26
C LEU A 111 12.57 -3.61 7.58
N LEU A 112 13.35 -3.02 8.49
CA LEU A 112 14.66 -3.55 8.89
C LEU A 112 14.56 -4.93 9.55
N SER A 113 13.51 -5.16 10.35
CA SER A 113 13.28 -6.42 11.06
C SER A 113 12.78 -7.52 10.12
N ASP A 114 11.75 -7.23 9.33
CA ASP A 114 11.05 -8.23 8.52
C ASP A 114 11.79 -8.49 7.19
N PHE A 115 12.52 -7.50 6.66
CA PHE A 115 13.19 -7.56 5.35
C PHE A 115 14.65 -7.07 5.41
N PRO A 116 15.53 -7.72 6.21
CA PRO A 116 16.90 -7.25 6.45
C PRO A 116 17.80 -7.24 5.19
N LEU A 117 17.42 -7.97 4.14
CA LEU A 117 18.14 -8.02 2.86
C LEU A 117 17.50 -7.13 1.77
N SER A 118 16.43 -6.39 2.08
CA SER A 118 15.79 -5.50 1.12
C SER A 118 16.75 -4.37 0.69
N PRO A 119 16.79 -4.00 -0.59
CA PRO A 119 17.59 -2.85 -1.06
C PRO A 119 17.12 -1.52 -0.45
N LEU A 120 15.98 -1.49 0.25
CA LEU A 120 15.43 -0.32 0.91
C LEU A 120 15.95 -0.11 2.34
N VAL A 121 16.65 -1.10 2.92
CA VAL A 121 17.13 -1.07 4.32
C VAL A 121 18.02 0.14 4.59
N GLU A 122 19.00 0.42 3.74
CA GLU A 122 19.92 1.53 3.99
C GLU A 122 19.23 2.90 3.84
N LYS A 123 18.25 3.00 2.94
CA LYS A 123 17.41 4.20 2.83
C LYS A 123 16.54 4.38 4.07
N ALA A 124 15.91 3.32 4.57
CA ALA A 124 15.12 3.34 5.79
C ALA A 124 15.96 3.71 7.03
N ARG A 125 17.19 3.18 7.13
CA ARG A 125 18.16 3.52 8.19
C ARG A 125 18.51 5.01 8.17
N ALA A 126 18.69 5.60 6.99
CA ALA A 126 18.95 7.03 6.87
C ALA A 126 17.79 7.88 7.43
N TYR A 127 16.53 7.51 7.18
CA TYR A 127 15.38 8.18 7.79
C TYR A 127 15.31 7.99 9.30
N LEU A 128 15.59 6.79 9.80
CA LEU A 128 15.64 6.53 11.25
C LEU A 128 16.67 7.41 11.96
N ASN A 129 17.82 7.65 11.34
CA ASN A 129 18.82 8.58 11.87
C ASN A 129 18.30 10.01 11.89
N LYS A 130 17.63 10.46 10.82
CA LYS A 130 16.99 11.80 10.78
C LYS A 130 15.93 11.96 11.86
N ILE A 131 15.13 10.93 12.14
CA ILE A 131 14.11 10.94 13.21
C ILE A 131 14.74 11.04 14.60
N LYS A 132 15.87 10.39 14.83
CA LYS A 132 16.56 10.43 16.14
C LYS A 132 17.25 11.77 16.41
N SER A 133 17.66 12.45 15.35
CA SER A 133 18.37 13.73 15.42
C SER A 133 17.47 14.96 15.38
N SER A 134 16.16 14.78 15.22
CA SER A 134 15.13 15.83 15.23
C SER A 134 14.48 15.98 16.60
#